data_AF-A0A8T4FMN2-F1
#
_entry.id   AF-A0A8T4FMN2-F1
#
_cell.length_a   1.000
_cell.length_b   1.000
_cell.length_c   1.000
_cell.angle_alpha   90.00
_cell.angle_beta   90.00
_cell.angle_gamma   90.00
#
_symmetry.space_group_name_H-M   'P 1'
#
loop_
_entity.id
_entity.type
_entity.pdbx_description
1 polymer ?
#
loop_
_entity_poly.entity_id
_entity_poly.type
_entity_poly.pdbx_seq_one_letter_code
_entity_poly.pdbx_strand_id
1 'polypeptide(L)'
;MTATAEGGKTLKEEFSALKTKQTVGIIIAITVALVLEALGLAAACLGFLVIAVILYMVPHLLGVTSVKVKAVIGIVFVVLSLLLGTFAYMDINDAAKDSIDTETDHVKDVSYDPSTGILTMTLIPAEDTTFSPVLRYGIAEVGFGMVRTSNQTDVKIDCVQQADGRYRGTVSPGLSEGKFYKLTIVVDEEMKNGMSFTLDTGASSGEMMKCCFVGAAWITAYVAAMYFVILIFSALMRRSIGKTRDKMEKEGRLYPQGYGRCKKCGAIVLPGEVNCRKCGEYIDVPEEFKPKKKDKFVCSECGCEVSGDATVCPKCGKRFDEDVENEVRHADGSVDTSNEVFVCTECGEKVPANATRCPKCGAVFDEDD
;
A
#
# COMPACT_ATOMS: atom_id res chain seq x y z
N MET A 1 -21.34 19.48 20.52
CA MET A 1 -21.94 18.16 20.23
C MET A 1 -22.37 18.14 18.78
N THR A 2 -21.70 17.33 17.95
CA THR A 2 -22.19 16.71 16.69
C THR A 2 -20.97 16.01 16.08
N ALA A 3 -20.55 14.91 16.71
CA ALA A 3 -19.71 13.94 16.02
C ALA A 3 -20.63 13.26 14.99
N THR A 4 -20.46 13.62 13.73
CA THR A 4 -21.09 12.91 12.61
C THR A 4 -20.68 11.45 12.70
N ALA A 5 -21.66 10.59 12.97
CA ALA A 5 -21.52 9.16 12.74
C ALA A 5 -21.17 8.98 11.26
N GLU A 6 -19.94 8.56 10.97
CA GLU A 6 -19.54 8.09 9.66
C GLU A 6 -20.40 6.86 9.33
N GLY A 7 -21.56 7.09 8.72
CA GLY A 7 -22.32 6.05 8.05
C GLY A 7 -21.46 5.50 6.92
N GLY A 8 -20.65 4.48 7.23
CA GLY A 8 -19.81 3.82 6.25
C GLY A 8 -20.71 3.31 5.11
N LYS A 9 -20.42 3.74 3.88
CA LYS A 9 -21.17 3.33 2.69
C LYS A 9 -21.34 1.82 2.64
N THR A 10 -22.51 1.37 2.20
CA THR A 10 -22.76 -0.06 2.01
C THR A 10 -21.85 -0.58 0.89
N LEU A 11 -21.55 -1.88 0.89
CA LEU A 11 -20.67 -2.47 -0.13
C LEU A 11 -21.23 -2.25 -1.55
N LYS A 12 -22.55 -2.29 -1.69
CA LYS A 12 -23.25 -1.99 -2.94
C LYS A 12 -23.03 -0.55 -3.42
N GLU A 13 -23.09 0.42 -2.50
CA GLU A 13 -22.82 1.85 -2.81
C GLU A 13 -21.35 2.09 -3.18
N GLU A 14 -20.42 1.40 -2.53
CA GLU A 14 -19.00 1.52 -2.86
C GLU A 14 -18.68 0.95 -4.25
N PHE A 15 -19.35 -0.14 -4.66
CA PHE A 15 -19.23 -0.69 -6.01
C PHE A 15 -19.93 0.15 -7.07
N SER A 16 -21.13 0.67 -6.79
CA SER A 16 -21.85 1.52 -7.75
C SER A 16 -21.17 2.88 -7.97
N ALA A 17 -20.36 3.33 -7.01
CA ALA A 17 -19.56 4.55 -7.13
C ALA A 17 -18.29 4.39 -8.00
N LEU A 18 -17.95 3.17 -8.44
CA LEU A 18 -16.77 2.94 -9.28
C LEU A 18 -16.96 3.57 -10.67
N LYS A 19 -15.95 4.32 -11.12
CA LYS A 19 -15.91 4.85 -12.48
C LYS A 19 -15.66 3.72 -13.47
N THR A 20 -16.15 3.85 -14.71
CA THR A 20 -15.95 2.85 -15.78
C THR A 20 -14.48 2.46 -15.95
N LYS A 21 -13.56 3.44 -15.90
CA LYS A 21 -12.10 3.19 -15.99
C LYS A 21 -11.58 2.30 -14.85
N GLN A 22 -12.15 2.41 -13.65
CA GLN A 22 -11.77 1.61 -12.48
C GLN A 22 -12.26 0.17 -12.64
N THR A 23 -13.52 -0.01 -13.07
CA THR A 23 -14.09 -1.34 -13.33
C THR A 23 -13.31 -2.08 -14.41
N VAL A 24 -13.01 -1.42 -15.53
CA VAL A 24 -12.19 -2.00 -16.61
C VAL A 24 -10.81 -2.39 -16.09
N GLY A 25 -10.17 -1.53 -15.30
CA GLY A 25 -8.86 -1.84 -14.72
C GLY A 25 -8.87 -3.02 -13.75
N ILE A 26 -9.94 -3.20 -12.97
CA ILE A 26 -10.11 -4.38 -12.11
C ILE A 26 -10.20 -5.65 -12.95
N ILE A 27 -11.01 -5.64 -14.02
CA ILE A 27 -11.17 -6.79 -14.92
C ILE A 27 -9.83 -7.13 -15.59
N ILE A 28 -9.09 -6.13 -16.06
CA ILE A 28 -7.76 -6.32 -16.65
C ILE A 28 -6.80 -6.91 -15.61
N ALA A 29 -6.79 -6.39 -14.38
CA ALA A 29 -5.91 -6.90 -13.33
C ALA A 29 -6.17 -8.39 -13.02
N ILE A 30 -7.45 -8.77 -12.89
CA ILE A 30 -7.84 -10.17 -12.68
C ILE A 30 -7.45 -11.02 -13.87
N THR A 31 -7.71 -10.55 -15.10
CA THR A 31 -7.40 -11.31 -16.33
C THR A 31 -5.90 -11.53 -16.47
N VAL A 32 -5.09 -10.48 -16.30
CA VAL A 32 -3.62 -10.58 -16.35
C VAL A 32 -3.11 -11.52 -15.26
N ALA A 33 -3.63 -11.42 -14.03
CA ALA A 33 -3.26 -12.30 -12.93
C ALA A 33 -3.55 -13.77 -13.25
N LEU A 34 -4.74 -14.08 -13.78
CA LEU A 34 -5.13 -15.44 -14.17
C LEU A 34 -4.27 -15.97 -15.33
N VAL A 35 -3.94 -15.13 -16.32
CA VAL A 35 -3.05 -15.52 -17.42
C VAL A 35 -1.64 -15.82 -16.91
N LEU A 36 -1.10 -14.98 -16.03
CA LEU A 36 0.22 -15.21 -15.44
C LEU A 36 0.24 -16.48 -14.59
N GLU A 37 -0.85 -16.74 -13.85
CA GLU A 37 -1.01 -17.98 -13.10
C GLU A 37 -1.05 -19.18 -14.05
N ALA A 38 -1.84 -19.12 -15.14
CA ALA A 38 -1.94 -20.18 -16.13
C ALA A 38 -0.61 -20.44 -16.90
N LEU A 39 0.21 -19.41 -17.09
CA LEU A 39 1.55 -19.56 -17.67
C LEU A 39 2.58 -20.14 -16.67
N GLY A 40 2.14 -20.52 -15.47
CA GLY A 40 2.99 -21.09 -14.45
C GLY A 40 3.88 -20.06 -13.75
N LEU A 41 3.61 -18.76 -13.86
CA LEU A 41 4.44 -17.78 -13.15
C LEU A 41 4.35 -17.99 -11.63
N ALA A 42 3.19 -18.39 -11.11
CA ALA A 42 2.99 -18.65 -9.68
C ALA A 42 3.90 -19.76 -9.12
N ALA A 43 4.43 -20.63 -9.99
CA ALA A 43 5.40 -21.68 -9.70
C ALA A 43 6.81 -21.14 -9.39
N ALA A 44 7.15 -19.97 -9.91
CA ALA A 44 8.46 -19.36 -9.69
C ALA A 44 8.57 -18.79 -8.27
N CYS A 45 9.78 -18.79 -7.70
CA CYS A 45 10.06 -18.42 -6.30
C CYS A 45 9.47 -17.05 -5.86
N LEU A 46 9.25 -16.12 -6.80
CA LEU A 46 8.65 -14.81 -6.52
C LEU A 46 7.39 -14.53 -7.36
N GLY A 47 6.95 -15.47 -8.19
CA GLY A 47 5.87 -15.19 -9.13
C GLY A 47 4.51 -15.03 -8.46
N PHE A 48 4.23 -15.77 -7.38
CA PHE A 48 3.02 -15.57 -6.58
C PHE A 48 2.95 -14.15 -5.97
N LEU A 49 4.09 -13.56 -5.62
CA LEU A 49 4.17 -12.18 -5.12
C LEU A 49 3.89 -11.18 -6.24
N VAL A 50 4.45 -11.38 -7.43
CA VAL A 50 4.20 -10.51 -8.59
C VAL A 50 2.71 -10.48 -8.93
N ILE A 51 2.06 -11.64 -8.96
CA ILE A 51 0.61 -11.75 -9.23
C ILE A 51 -0.18 -11.00 -8.16
N ALA A 52 0.13 -11.20 -6.88
CA ALA A 52 -0.52 -10.50 -5.77
C ALA A 52 -0.34 -8.96 -5.86
N VAL A 53 0.85 -8.50 -6.24
CA VAL A 53 1.14 -7.07 -6.43
C VAL A 53 0.34 -6.50 -7.59
N ILE A 54 0.23 -7.19 -8.74
CA ILE A 54 -0.57 -6.72 -9.89
C ILE A 54 -2.04 -6.59 -9.50
N LEU A 55 -2.61 -7.62 -8.87
CA LEU A 55 -3.99 -7.62 -8.37
C LEU A 55 -4.25 -6.45 -7.42
N TYR A 56 -3.27 -6.10 -6.58
CA TYR A 56 -3.43 -5.02 -5.62
C TYR A 56 -3.18 -3.63 -6.22
N MET A 57 -2.12 -3.47 -7.03
CA MET A 57 -1.60 -2.19 -7.49
C MET A 57 -2.40 -1.62 -8.66
N VAL A 58 -2.85 -2.43 -9.62
CA VAL A 58 -3.59 -1.91 -10.78
C VAL A 58 -4.87 -1.20 -10.35
N PRO A 59 -5.77 -1.78 -9.53
CA PRO A 59 -6.92 -1.05 -9.00
C PRO A 59 -6.51 0.16 -8.14
N HIS A 60 -5.41 0.04 -7.39
CA HIS A 60 -4.92 1.12 -6.54
C HIS A 60 -4.52 2.37 -7.33
N LEU A 61 -3.75 2.20 -8.41
CA LEU A 61 -3.27 3.26 -9.28
C LEU A 61 -4.42 3.96 -10.01
N LEU A 62 -5.53 3.24 -10.25
CA LEU A 62 -6.76 3.79 -10.80
C LEU A 62 -7.66 4.48 -9.74
N GLY A 63 -7.15 4.63 -8.51
CA GLY A 63 -7.83 5.35 -7.44
C GLY A 63 -8.87 4.54 -6.67
N VAL A 64 -8.87 3.20 -6.78
CA VAL A 64 -9.70 2.34 -5.92
C VAL A 64 -9.07 2.32 -4.53
N THR A 65 -9.63 3.10 -3.61
CA THR A 65 -9.11 3.25 -2.24
C THR A 65 -9.85 2.39 -1.22
N SER A 66 -11.09 1.98 -1.50
CA SER A 66 -11.89 1.13 -0.61
C SER A 66 -11.23 -0.21 -0.35
N VAL A 67 -11.05 -0.55 0.93
CA VAL A 67 -10.54 -1.84 1.38
C VAL A 67 -11.55 -2.96 1.12
N LYS A 68 -12.85 -2.69 1.24
CA LYS A 68 -13.92 -3.69 1.02
C LYS A 68 -13.98 -4.11 -0.45
N VAL A 69 -13.93 -3.15 -1.37
CA VAL A 69 -13.90 -3.41 -2.81
C VAL A 69 -12.68 -4.27 -3.16
N LYS A 70 -11.49 -3.92 -2.65
CA LYS A 70 -10.28 -4.72 -2.83
C LYS A 70 -10.40 -6.12 -2.25
N ALA A 71 -10.99 -6.29 -1.07
CA ALA A 71 -11.21 -7.62 -0.51
C ALA A 71 -12.07 -8.49 -1.43
N VAL A 72 -13.15 -7.94 -2.00
CA VAL A 72 -14.00 -8.65 -2.97
C VAL A 72 -13.23 -9.01 -4.25
N ILE A 73 -12.38 -8.11 -4.77
CA ILE A 73 -11.52 -8.42 -5.93
C ILE A 73 -10.65 -9.65 -5.65
N GLY A 74 -10.04 -9.73 -4.46
CA GLY A 74 -9.25 -10.89 -4.06
C GLY A 74 -10.08 -12.18 -3.99
N ILE A 75 -11.28 -12.12 -3.42
CA ILE A 75 -12.19 -13.27 -3.34
C ILE A 75 -12.62 -13.73 -4.74
N VAL A 76 -13.01 -12.80 -5.61
CA VAL A 76 -13.40 -13.09 -7.00
C VAL A 76 -12.23 -13.73 -7.74
N PHE A 77 -11.01 -13.22 -7.57
CA PHE A 77 -9.81 -13.83 -8.15
C PHE A 77 -9.63 -15.27 -7.66
N VAL A 78 -9.74 -15.54 -6.35
CA VAL A 78 -9.62 -16.91 -5.80
C VAL A 78 -10.62 -17.86 -6.45
N VAL A 79 -11.89 -17.46 -6.55
CA VAL A 79 -12.93 -18.30 -7.15
C VAL A 79 -12.62 -18.58 -8.63
N LEU A 80 -12.28 -17.56 -9.41
CA LEU A 80 -11.96 -17.72 -10.82
C LEU A 80 -10.69 -18.54 -11.04
N SER A 81 -9.67 -18.32 -10.22
CA SER A 81 -8.40 -19.06 -10.23
C SER A 81 -8.63 -20.54 -9.93
N LEU A 82 -9.41 -20.87 -8.91
CA LEU A 82 -9.79 -22.26 -8.61
C LEU A 82 -10.53 -22.93 -9.75
N LEU A 83 -11.50 -22.24 -10.36
CA LEU A 83 -12.23 -22.78 -11.51
C LEU A 83 -11.28 -23.02 -12.70
N LEU A 84 -10.43 -22.05 -13.02
CA LEU A 84 -9.45 -22.15 -14.10
C LEU A 84 -8.46 -23.29 -13.85
N GLY A 85 -7.83 -23.34 -12.66
CA GLY A 85 -6.86 -24.36 -12.30
C GLY A 85 -7.45 -25.77 -12.23
N THR A 86 -8.72 -25.90 -11.83
CA THR A 86 -9.39 -27.20 -11.75
C THR A 86 -9.76 -27.74 -13.13
N PHE A 87 -10.32 -26.90 -14.00
CA PHE A 87 -10.89 -27.36 -15.28
C PHE A 87 -9.93 -27.26 -16.46
N ALA A 88 -9.07 -26.23 -16.53
CA ALA A 88 -8.16 -26.05 -17.66
C ALA A 88 -6.98 -27.03 -17.67
N TYR A 89 -6.69 -27.67 -16.55
CA TYR A 89 -5.55 -28.60 -16.40
C TYR A 89 -5.98 -30.07 -16.36
N MET A 90 -7.26 -30.38 -16.55
CA MET A 90 -7.74 -31.77 -16.61
C MET A 90 -7.08 -32.54 -17.76
N ASP A 91 -6.85 -31.88 -18.90
CA ASP A 91 -6.27 -32.49 -20.11
C ASP A 91 -4.74 -32.60 -20.06
N ILE A 92 -4.06 -31.87 -19.17
CA ILE A 92 -2.59 -31.95 -19.02
C ILE A 92 -2.18 -33.33 -18.50
N ASN A 93 -3.09 -34.08 -17.90
CA ASN A 93 -2.85 -35.47 -17.55
C ASN A 93 -2.80 -36.42 -18.75
N ASP A 94 -3.46 -36.11 -19.86
CA ASP A 94 -3.32 -36.93 -21.07
C ASP A 94 -1.98 -36.68 -21.77
N ALA A 95 -1.34 -35.53 -21.55
CA ALA A 95 0.03 -35.25 -21.99
C ALA A 95 1.11 -35.74 -20.99
N ALA A 96 0.73 -35.99 -19.73
CA ALA A 96 1.63 -36.49 -18.68
C ALA A 96 1.56 -38.03 -18.50
N LYS A 97 0.49 -38.66 -19.01
CA LYS A 97 0.54 -40.08 -19.43
C LYS A 97 1.76 -40.21 -20.35
N ASP A 98 2.66 -41.11 -20.02
CA ASP A 98 3.89 -41.44 -20.76
C ASP A 98 5.14 -40.60 -20.46
N SER A 99 5.18 -39.80 -19.39
CA SER A 99 6.45 -39.16 -18.94
C SER A 99 7.48 -40.14 -18.32
N ILE A 100 7.11 -41.42 -18.17
CA ILE A 100 8.00 -42.48 -17.64
C ILE A 100 9.22 -42.70 -18.54
N ASP A 101 9.12 -42.35 -19.82
CA ASP A 101 10.19 -42.51 -20.82
C ASP A 101 11.27 -41.41 -20.75
N THR A 102 11.20 -40.52 -19.75
CA THR A 102 12.20 -39.46 -19.59
C THR A 102 13.47 -40.00 -18.95
N GLU A 103 14.55 -40.11 -19.71
CA GLU A 103 15.84 -40.55 -19.18
C GLU A 103 16.67 -39.41 -18.57
N THR A 104 17.54 -39.77 -17.64
CA THR A 104 18.60 -38.91 -17.11
C THR A 104 19.94 -39.63 -17.22
N ASP A 105 21.03 -38.93 -16.91
CA ASP A 105 22.36 -39.54 -16.86
C ASP A 105 22.47 -40.65 -15.80
N HIS A 106 21.58 -40.64 -14.81
CA HIS A 106 21.62 -41.53 -13.65
C HIS A 106 20.47 -42.55 -13.57
N VAL A 107 19.38 -42.32 -14.29
CA VAL A 107 18.20 -43.21 -14.30
C VAL A 107 17.72 -43.39 -15.74
N LYS A 108 17.63 -44.65 -16.18
CA LYS A 108 17.26 -45.06 -17.55
C LYS A 108 16.30 -46.24 -17.54
N ASP A 109 15.69 -46.51 -18.69
CA ASP A 109 14.85 -47.69 -18.93
C ASP A 109 13.76 -47.92 -17.86
N VAL A 110 13.09 -46.85 -17.40
CA VAL A 110 12.07 -46.98 -16.37
C VAL A 110 10.81 -47.61 -16.96
N SER A 111 10.36 -48.71 -16.37
CA SER A 111 9.16 -49.43 -16.80
C SER A 111 8.34 -49.86 -15.61
N TYR A 112 7.04 -49.63 -15.68
CA TYR A 112 6.05 -50.08 -14.70
C TYR A 112 5.21 -51.22 -15.30
N ASP A 113 5.12 -52.35 -14.61
CA ASP A 113 4.22 -53.44 -14.98
C ASP A 113 2.95 -53.39 -14.12
N PRO A 114 1.78 -53.02 -14.69
CA PRO A 114 0.53 -52.94 -13.94
C PRO A 114 0.04 -54.28 -13.40
N SER A 115 0.45 -55.41 -13.99
CA SER A 115 0.00 -56.74 -13.58
C SER A 115 0.68 -57.24 -12.32
N THR A 116 1.95 -56.86 -12.12
CA THR A 116 2.75 -57.23 -10.95
C THR A 116 2.89 -56.08 -9.94
N GLY A 117 2.60 -54.84 -10.35
CA GLY A 117 2.80 -53.63 -9.55
C GLY A 117 4.28 -53.27 -9.38
N ILE A 118 5.17 -53.87 -10.17
CA ILE A 118 6.61 -53.73 -10.04
C ILE A 118 7.10 -52.63 -10.99
N LEU A 119 7.92 -51.73 -10.44
CA LEU A 119 8.73 -50.77 -11.19
C LEU A 119 10.14 -51.35 -11.39
N THR A 120 10.63 -51.28 -12.61
CA THR A 120 12.00 -51.68 -12.99
C THR A 120 12.71 -50.49 -13.63
N MET A 121 14.02 -50.40 -13.42
CA MET A 121 14.84 -49.27 -13.90
C MET A 121 16.33 -49.66 -13.96
N THR A 122 17.08 -48.93 -14.78
CA THR A 122 18.54 -48.95 -14.81
C THR A 122 19.07 -47.73 -14.05
N LEU A 123 19.97 -47.96 -13.08
CA LEU A 123 20.55 -46.92 -12.23
C LEU A 123 22.06 -46.84 -12.46
N ILE A 124 22.57 -45.62 -12.61
CA ILE A 124 23.99 -45.31 -12.80
C ILE A 124 24.44 -44.46 -11.61
N PRO A 125 25.34 -44.96 -10.74
CA PRO A 125 25.84 -44.21 -9.60
C PRO A 125 26.46 -42.87 -10.02
N ALA A 126 26.21 -41.82 -9.25
CA ALA A 126 26.87 -40.54 -9.45
C ALA A 126 28.27 -40.56 -8.82
N GLU A 127 29.24 -39.94 -9.51
CA GLU A 127 30.60 -39.76 -9.01
C GLU A 127 30.57 -38.96 -7.69
N ASP A 128 31.45 -39.31 -6.76
CA ASP A 128 31.63 -38.62 -5.47
C ASP A 128 30.40 -38.57 -4.53
N THR A 129 29.42 -39.44 -4.73
CA THR A 129 28.24 -39.54 -3.84
C THR A 129 28.00 -40.96 -3.31
N THR A 130 27.34 -41.06 -2.15
CA THR A 130 26.89 -42.34 -1.61
C THR A 130 25.72 -42.85 -2.44
N PHE A 131 25.92 -43.97 -3.15
CA PHE A 131 24.85 -44.65 -3.88
C PHE A 131 23.82 -45.23 -2.92
N SER A 132 22.64 -44.59 -2.86
CA SER A 132 21.55 -44.93 -1.94
C SER A 132 20.21 -44.72 -2.64
N PRO A 133 19.86 -45.60 -3.60
CA PRO A 133 18.70 -45.36 -4.45
C PRO A 133 17.38 -45.58 -3.71
N VAL A 134 16.51 -44.58 -3.81
CA VAL A 134 15.20 -44.55 -3.15
C VAL A 134 14.14 -44.13 -4.17
N LEU A 135 13.00 -44.82 -4.14
CA LEU A 135 11.79 -44.39 -4.81
C LEU A 135 10.94 -43.60 -3.82
N ARG A 136 10.68 -42.34 -4.15
CA ARG A 136 9.77 -41.46 -3.43
C ARG A 136 8.49 -41.28 -4.23
N TYR A 137 7.33 -41.52 -3.64
CA TYR A 137 6.06 -41.35 -4.34
C TYR A 137 4.97 -40.76 -3.44
N GLY A 138 3.98 -40.13 -4.07
CA GLY A 138 2.80 -39.60 -3.41
C GLY A 138 1.69 -39.30 -4.43
N ILE A 139 0.47 -39.06 -3.93
CA ILE A 139 -0.64 -38.66 -4.79
C ILE A 139 -0.27 -37.33 -5.43
N ALA A 140 -0.40 -37.27 -6.75
CA ALA A 140 -0.07 -36.08 -7.52
C ALA A 140 -1.14 -35.01 -7.32
N GLU A 141 -0.68 -33.77 -7.17
CA GLU A 141 -1.51 -32.57 -7.12
C GLU A 141 -1.07 -31.69 -8.29
N VAL A 142 -2.00 -31.38 -9.19
CA VAL A 142 -1.72 -30.67 -10.43
C VAL A 142 -2.33 -29.29 -10.37
N GLY A 143 -1.59 -28.24 -10.70
CA GLY A 143 -2.16 -26.92 -10.79
C GLY A 143 -1.21 -25.95 -11.48
N PHE A 144 -1.74 -25.17 -12.42
CA PHE A 144 -1.01 -24.07 -13.05
C PHE A 144 0.36 -24.47 -13.61
N GLY A 145 0.41 -25.62 -14.30
CA GLY A 145 1.63 -26.14 -14.94
C GLY A 145 2.61 -26.82 -13.98
N MET A 146 2.23 -27.05 -12.72
CA MET A 146 3.03 -27.79 -11.75
C MET A 146 2.37 -29.08 -11.31
N VAL A 147 3.19 -30.13 -11.17
CA VAL A 147 2.81 -31.35 -10.46
C VAL A 147 3.61 -31.43 -9.16
N ARG A 148 2.91 -31.50 -8.04
CA ARG A 148 3.49 -31.76 -6.72
C ARG A 148 2.90 -33.01 -6.09
N THR A 149 3.37 -33.34 -4.90
CA THR A 149 2.84 -34.46 -4.10
C THR A 149 2.73 -34.00 -2.66
N SER A 150 1.65 -34.39 -1.98
CA SER A 150 1.58 -34.40 -0.52
C SER A 150 1.87 -35.80 0.02
N ASN A 151 2.30 -35.88 1.29
CA ASN A 151 2.50 -37.12 2.03
C ASN A 151 3.36 -38.17 1.29
N GLN A 152 4.59 -37.78 0.97
CA GLN A 152 5.54 -38.62 0.26
C GLN A 152 5.91 -39.86 1.08
N THR A 153 5.99 -41.01 0.41
CA THR A 153 6.48 -42.27 0.96
C THR A 153 7.77 -42.65 0.26
N ASP A 154 8.77 -43.01 1.05
CA ASP A 154 10.08 -43.44 0.56
C ASP A 154 10.21 -44.96 0.68
N VAL A 155 10.56 -45.62 -0.41
CA VAL A 155 10.79 -47.07 -0.48
C VAL A 155 12.16 -47.31 -1.08
N LYS A 156 12.97 -48.15 -0.41
CA LYS A 156 14.30 -48.52 -0.93
C LYS A 156 14.15 -49.32 -2.22
N ILE A 157 15.05 -49.06 -3.16
CA ILE A 157 15.08 -49.78 -4.43
C ILE A 157 16.03 -50.97 -4.28
N ASP A 158 15.54 -52.18 -4.55
CA ASP A 158 16.37 -53.38 -4.56
C ASP A 158 17.25 -53.36 -5.80
N CYS A 159 18.57 -53.34 -5.60
CA CYS A 159 19.53 -53.15 -6.68
C CYS A 159 20.42 -54.37 -6.87
N VAL A 160 20.54 -54.82 -8.13
CA VAL A 160 21.46 -55.88 -8.53
C VAL A 160 22.47 -55.32 -9.53
N GLN A 161 23.76 -55.42 -9.21
CA GLN A 161 24.83 -54.94 -10.09
C GLN A 161 24.94 -55.81 -11.35
N GLN A 162 25.10 -55.17 -12.50
CA GLN A 162 25.27 -55.78 -13.82
C GLN A 162 26.76 -55.79 -14.22
N ALA A 163 27.10 -56.59 -15.23
CA ALA A 163 28.49 -56.80 -15.68
C ALA A 163 29.16 -55.53 -16.27
N ASP A 164 28.36 -54.54 -16.67
CA ASP A 164 28.80 -53.26 -17.22
C ASP A 164 29.00 -52.16 -16.15
N GLY A 165 28.82 -52.50 -14.88
CA GLY A 165 28.93 -51.57 -13.74
C GLY A 165 27.65 -50.80 -13.42
N ARG A 166 26.57 -50.97 -14.18
CA ARG A 166 25.24 -50.40 -13.88
C ARG A 166 24.48 -51.25 -12.87
N TYR A 167 23.41 -50.70 -12.30
CA TYR A 167 22.53 -51.42 -11.38
C TYR A 167 21.14 -51.57 -11.98
N ARG A 168 20.60 -52.78 -11.93
CA ARG A 168 19.18 -53.01 -12.20
C ARG A 168 18.41 -52.83 -10.89
N GLY A 169 17.59 -51.79 -10.84
CA GLY A 169 16.69 -51.50 -9.73
C GLY A 169 15.35 -52.19 -9.92
N THR A 170 14.78 -52.72 -8.84
CA THR A 170 13.41 -53.25 -8.79
C THR A 170 12.75 -52.76 -7.50
N VAL A 171 11.50 -52.29 -7.60
CA VAL A 171 10.73 -51.89 -6.42
C VAL A 171 9.25 -52.12 -6.66
N SER A 172 8.53 -52.56 -5.64
CA SER A 172 7.07 -52.70 -5.66
C SER A 172 6.46 -51.59 -4.82
N PRO A 173 6.23 -50.38 -5.38
CA PRO A 173 5.52 -49.34 -4.66
C PRO A 173 4.09 -49.83 -4.43
N GLY A 174 3.61 -49.79 -3.18
CA GLY A 174 2.25 -50.21 -2.83
C GLY A 174 1.19 -49.21 -3.32
N LEU A 175 1.13 -48.99 -4.63
CA LEU A 175 0.24 -48.04 -5.28
C LEU A 175 -1.20 -48.57 -5.24
N SER A 176 -2.14 -47.71 -4.89
CA SER A 176 -3.56 -48.04 -4.92
C SER A 176 -4.10 -47.82 -6.32
N GLU A 177 -4.94 -48.73 -6.81
CA GLU A 177 -5.64 -48.57 -8.09
C GLU A 177 -6.51 -47.31 -8.12
N GLY A 178 -6.70 -46.74 -9.31
CA GLY A 178 -7.59 -45.60 -9.52
C GLY A 178 -7.03 -44.26 -9.01
N LYS A 179 -5.71 -44.14 -8.86
CA LYS A 179 -5.02 -42.95 -8.37
C LYS A 179 -3.96 -42.43 -9.34
N PHE A 180 -3.72 -41.13 -9.27
CA PHE A 180 -2.67 -40.46 -10.03
C PHE A 180 -1.51 -40.13 -9.11
N TYR A 181 -0.32 -40.65 -9.42
CA TYR A 181 0.87 -40.52 -8.60
C TYR A 181 1.94 -39.69 -9.30
N LYS A 182 2.74 -38.98 -8.51
CA LYS A 182 4.04 -38.50 -8.94
C LYS A 182 5.11 -39.28 -8.18
N LEU A 183 6.05 -39.82 -8.96
CA LEU A 183 7.13 -40.67 -8.52
C LEU A 183 8.44 -39.92 -8.78
N THR A 184 9.37 -40.05 -7.87
CA THR A 184 10.71 -39.48 -7.94
C THR A 184 11.70 -40.58 -7.56
N ILE A 185 12.50 -41.02 -8.54
CA ILE A 185 13.64 -41.90 -8.29
C ILE A 185 14.82 -41.01 -7.95
N VAL A 186 15.48 -41.30 -6.84
CA VAL A 186 16.67 -40.60 -6.38
C VAL A 186 17.79 -41.61 -6.27
N VAL A 187 18.99 -41.28 -6.73
CA VAL A 187 20.14 -42.20 -6.82
C VAL A 187 21.13 -42.00 -5.66
N ASP A 188 21.20 -40.79 -5.12
CA ASP A 188 22.13 -40.39 -4.06
C ASP A 188 21.41 -39.80 -2.83
N GLU A 189 22.11 -39.79 -1.69
CA GLU A 189 21.58 -39.23 -0.43
C GLU A 189 21.36 -37.71 -0.46
N GLU A 190 22.04 -36.99 -1.36
CA GLU A 190 21.90 -35.53 -1.49
C GLU A 190 20.68 -35.11 -2.33
N MET A 191 19.95 -36.08 -2.89
CA MET A 191 18.78 -35.88 -3.74
C MET A 191 19.05 -35.03 -4.99
N LYS A 192 20.28 -35.04 -5.49
CA LYS A 192 20.68 -34.23 -6.65
C LYS A 192 20.49 -34.96 -7.97
N ASN A 193 20.71 -36.27 -7.97
CA ASN A 193 20.65 -37.10 -9.16
C ASN A 193 19.42 -38.01 -9.10
N GLY A 194 18.53 -37.83 -10.06
CA GLY A 194 17.26 -38.54 -10.08
C GLY A 194 16.35 -38.09 -11.22
N MET A 195 15.18 -38.70 -11.29
CA MET A 195 14.14 -38.36 -12.25
C MET A 195 12.79 -38.31 -11.56
N SER A 196 11.90 -37.43 -12.05
CA SER A 196 10.50 -37.40 -11.62
C SER A 196 9.59 -37.63 -12.79
N PHE A 197 8.57 -38.45 -12.60
CA PHE A 197 7.56 -38.78 -13.60
C PHE A 197 6.20 -38.96 -12.92
N THR A 198 5.14 -39.02 -13.72
CA THR A 198 3.80 -39.30 -13.24
C THR A 198 3.32 -40.66 -13.70
N LEU A 199 2.49 -41.31 -12.89
CA LEU A 199 1.90 -42.61 -13.20
C LEU A 199 0.40 -42.58 -12.89
N ASP A 200 -0.39 -42.95 -13.89
CA ASP A 200 -1.84 -43.12 -13.76
C ASP A 200 -2.17 -44.61 -13.57
N THR A 201 -2.73 -44.96 -12.42
CA THR A 201 -3.16 -46.33 -12.09
C THR A 201 -4.65 -46.56 -12.41
N GLY A 202 -5.20 -45.79 -13.35
CA GLY A 202 -6.61 -45.88 -13.79
C GLY A 202 -7.53 -44.88 -13.09
N ALA A 203 -7.02 -43.69 -12.75
CA ALA A 203 -7.78 -42.69 -12.02
C ALA A 203 -8.99 -42.18 -12.81
N SER A 204 -10.15 -42.19 -12.15
CA SER A 204 -11.37 -41.63 -12.74
C SER A 204 -11.26 -40.12 -12.94
N SER A 205 -12.09 -39.57 -13.83
CA SER A 205 -12.18 -38.12 -14.04
C SER A 205 -12.46 -37.34 -12.74
N GLY A 206 -13.21 -37.95 -11.79
CA GLY A 206 -13.47 -37.34 -10.49
C GLY A 206 -12.23 -37.29 -9.58
N GLU A 207 -11.38 -38.31 -9.61
CA GLU A 207 -10.11 -38.30 -8.87
C GLU A 207 -9.11 -37.33 -9.50
N MET A 208 -9.06 -37.25 -10.84
CA MET A 208 -8.26 -36.25 -11.54
C MET A 208 -8.70 -34.83 -11.20
N MET A 209 -10.01 -34.58 -11.16
CA MET A 209 -10.57 -33.28 -10.77
C MET A 209 -10.16 -32.91 -9.33
N LYS A 210 -10.15 -33.87 -8.39
CA LYS A 210 -9.65 -33.62 -7.03
C LYS A 210 -8.18 -33.26 -7.02
N CYS A 211 -7.35 -33.98 -7.78
CA CYS A 211 -5.91 -33.70 -7.89
C CYS A 211 -5.67 -32.29 -8.44
N CYS A 212 -6.43 -31.88 -9.47
CA CYS A 212 -6.37 -30.55 -10.06
C CYS A 212 -6.85 -29.46 -9.09
N PHE A 213 -7.95 -29.71 -8.39
CA PHE A 213 -8.50 -28.78 -7.41
C PHE A 213 -7.54 -28.54 -6.24
N VAL A 214 -6.98 -29.59 -5.65
CA VAL A 214 -6.03 -29.48 -4.53
C VAL A 214 -4.75 -28.78 -4.97
N GLY A 215 -4.24 -29.14 -6.15
CA GLY A 215 -3.07 -28.50 -6.75
C GLY A 215 -3.29 -27.00 -6.96
N ALA A 216 -4.37 -26.63 -7.65
CA ALA A 216 -4.76 -25.24 -7.87
C ALA A 216 -4.96 -24.49 -6.53
N ALA A 217 -5.72 -25.06 -5.60
CA ALA A 217 -6.06 -24.41 -4.34
C ALA A 217 -4.84 -23.99 -3.52
N TRP A 218 -3.79 -24.79 -3.50
CA TRP A 218 -2.56 -24.45 -2.80
C TRP A 218 -1.81 -23.26 -3.43
N ILE A 219 -1.71 -23.24 -4.77
CA ILE A 219 -1.07 -22.12 -5.50
C ILE A 219 -1.90 -20.85 -5.31
N THR A 220 -3.20 -20.94 -5.54
CA THR A 220 -4.13 -19.83 -5.33
C THR A 220 -4.08 -19.34 -3.88
N ALA A 221 -3.94 -20.24 -2.89
CA ALA A 221 -3.83 -19.88 -1.49
C ALA A 221 -2.58 -19.05 -1.18
N TYR A 222 -1.43 -19.35 -1.78
CA TYR A 222 -0.23 -18.50 -1.61
C TYR A 222 -0.42 -17.11 -2.20
N VAL A 223 -0.96 -17.03 -3.42
CA VAL A 223 -1.26 -15.74 -4.08
C VAL A 223 -2.26 -14.93 -3.23
N ALA A 224 -3.33 -15.59 -2.77
CA ALA A 224 -4.34 -14.97 -1.91
C ALA A 224 -3.74 -14.51 -0.57
N ALA A 225 -2.93 -15.34 0.08
CA ALA A 225 -2.26 -15.00 1.34
C ALA A 225 -1.41 -13.73 1.16
N MET A 226 -0.58 -13.66 0.12
CA MET A 226 0.22 -12.47 -0.16
C MET A 226 -0.64 -11.25 -0.48
N TYR A 227 -1.69 -11.42 -1.29
CA TYR A 227 -2.62 -10.34 -1.61
C TYR A 227 -3.29 -9.76 -0.36
N PHE A 228 -3.81 -10.61 0.53
CA PHE A 228 -4.47 -10.19 1.76
C PHE A 228 -3.49 -9.62 2.78
N VAL A 229 -2.26 -10.14 2.87
CA VAL A 229 -1.19 -9.53 3.65
C VAL A 229 -0.94 -8.09 3.17
N ILE A 230 -0.72 -7.88 1.87
CA ILE A 230 -0.52 -6.54 1.29
C ILE A 230 -1.72 -5.62 1.59
N LEU A 231 -2.94 -6.14 1.45
CA LEU A 231 -4.17 -5.40 1.73
C LEU A 231 -4.28 -4.99 3.20
N ILE A 232 -4.02 -5.92 4.14
CA ILE A 232 -4.08 -5.70 5.58
C ILE A 232 -3.01 -4.69 5.99
N PHE A 233 -1.74 -4.90 5.60
CA PHE A 233 -0.66 -3.97 5.93
C PHE A 233 -0.92 -2.57 5.35
N SER A 234 -1.41 -2.48 4.12
CA SER A 234 -1.79 -1.21 3.52
C SER A 234 -2.93 -0.52 4.29
N ALA A 235 -3.92 -1.28 4.76
CA ALA A 235 -5.02 -0.75 5.56
C ALA A 235 -4.55 -0.29 6.95
N LEU A 236 -3.69 -1.07 7.61
CA LEU A 236 -3.10 -0.74 8.91
C LEU A 236 -2.21 0.49 8.84
N MET A 237 -1.35 0.60 7.81
CA MET A 237 -0.51 1.77 7.59
C MET A 237 -1.36 3.03 7.37
N ARG A 238 -2.40 2.97 6.53
CA ARG A 238 -3.31 4.12 6.35
C ARG A 238 -4.04 4.52 7.63
N ARG A 239 -4.51 3.53 8.42
CA ARG A 239 -5.17 3.79 9.70
C ARG A 239 -4.21 4.44 10.71
N SER A 240 -2.95 3.99 10.75
CA SER A 240 -1.91 4.55 11.61
C SER A 240 -1.58 5.99 11.24
N ILE A 241 -1.42 6.27 9.93
CA ILE A 241 -1.19 7.63 9.42
C ILE A 241 -2.38 8.53 9.72
N GLY A 242 -3.62 8.05 9.51
CA GLY A 242 -4.84 8.78 9.87
C GLY A 242 -4.86 9.18 11.34
N LYS A 243 -4.68 8.21 12.25
CA LYS A 243 -4.63 8.47 13.70
C LYS A 243 -3.52 9.46 14.10
N THR A 244 -2.33 9.29 13.52
CA THR A 244 -1.19 10.18 13.79
C THR A 244 -1.49 11.60 13.32
N ARG A 245 -2.10 11.73 12.14
CA ARG A 245 -2.53 13.01 11.59
C ARG A 245 -3.61 13.65 12.46
N ASP A 246 -4.66 12.92 12.84
CA ASP A 246 -5.74 13.43 13.70
C ASP A 246 -5.19 13.91 15.06
N LYS A 247 -4.19 13.21 15.60
CA LYS A 247 -3.47 13.64 16.81
C LYS A 247 -2.70 14.94 16.57
N MET A 248 -1.96 15.05 15.47
CA MET A 248 -1.23 16.28 15.13
C MET A 248 -2.16 17.46 14.83
N GLU A 249 -3.34 17.22 14.26
CA GLU A 249 -4.37 18.25 14.07
C GLU A 249 -4.92 18.75 15.42
N LYS A 250 -5.20 17.83 16.36
CA LYS A 250 -5.64 18.18 17.72
C LYS A 250 -4.58 18.92 18.54
N GLU A 251 -3.30 18.60 18.33
CA GLU A 251 -2.16 19.27 18.97
C GLU A 251 -1.83 20.62 18.30
N GLY A 252 -2.55 21.03 17.24
CA GLY A 252 -2.27 22.25 16.49
C GLY A 252 -0.95 22.23 15.72
N ARG A 253 -0.33 21.05 15.59
CA ARG A 253 0.91 20.84 14.83
C ARG A 253 0.66 20.73 13.32
N LEU A 254 -0.56 20.39 12.93
CA LEU A 254 -0.98 20.28 11.52
C LEU A 254 -2.32 20.97 11.31
N TYR A 255 -2.51 21.62 10.16
CA TYR A 255 -3.81 22.15 9.77
C TYR A 255 -4.79 21.01 9.38
N PRO A 256 -6.11 21.22 9.58
CA PRO A 256 -7.16 20.34 9.07
C PRO A 256 -7.02 20.08 7.56
N GLN A 257 -7.54 18.94 7.07
CA GLN A 257 -7.46 18.63 5.64
C GLN A 257 -8.09 19.74 4.78
N GLY A 258 -7.30 20.28 3.85
CA GLY A 258 -7.70 21.39 2.98
C GLY A 258 -7.18 22.77 3.42
N TYR A 259 -6.64 22.89 4.63
CA TYR A 259 -5.94 24.09 5.12
C TYR A 259 -4.41 23.89 5.10
N GLY A 260 -3.64 24.99 5.06
CA GLY A 260 -2.18 24.96 4.99
C GLY A 260 -1.58 25.15 3.59
N ARG A 261 -2.40 25.47 2.57
CA ARG A 261 -1.92 25.99 1.28
C ARG A 261 -2.67 27.26 0.89
N CYS A 262 -1.96 28.24 0.36
CA CYS A 262 -2.54 29.47 -0.15
C CYS A 262 -3.45 29.17 -1.36
N LYS A 263 -4.71 29.62 -1.34
CA LYS A 263 -5.68 29.40 -2.42
C LYS A 263 -5.29 30.07 -3.75
N LYS A 264 -4.50 31.14 -3.69
CA LYS A 264 -4.07 31.91 -4.87
C LYS A 264 -2.80 31.36 -5.53
N CYS A 265 -1.79 30.99 -4.75
CA CYS A 265 -0.47 30.59 -5.29
C CYS A 265 -0.03 29.16 -4.93
N GLY A 266 -0.81 28.43 -4.12
CA GLY A 266 -0.54 27.05 -3.73
C GLY A 266 0.62 26.85 -2.74
N ALA A 267 1.29 27.93 -2.30
CA ALA A 267 2.39 27.85 -1.33
C ALA A 267 1.92 27.27 0.01
N ILE A 268 2.78 26.48 0.65
CA ILE A 268 2.53 25.95 1.99
C ILE A 268 2.53 27.13 2.98
N VAL A 269 1.54 27.14 3.86
CA VAL A 269 1.32 28.15 4.88
C VAL A 269 1.62 27.54 6.24
N LEU A 270 2.45 28.20 7.04
CA LEU A 270 2.81 27.71 8.38
C LEU A 270 1.78 28.15 9.44
N PRO A 271 1.63 27.39 10.55
CA PRO A 271 0.79 27.76 11.68
C PRO A 271 1.06 29.19 12.17
N GLY A 272 0.01 30.01 12.27
CA GLY A 272 0.08 31.39 12.76
C GLY A 272 0.33 32.45 11.68
N GLU A 273 0.54 32.08 10.42
CA GLU A 273 0.70 33.04 9.33
C GLU A 273 -0.65 33.63 8.89
N VAL A 274 -0.75 34.95 8.99
CA VAL A 274 -1.95 35.73 8.59
C VAL A 274 -1.96 36.00 7.09
N ASN A 275 -0.78 36.13 6.48
CA ASN A 275 -0.60 36.40 5.05
C ASN A 275 0.37 35.39 4.44
N CYS A 276 0.13 34.99 3.20
CA CYS A 276 1.00 34.09 2.47
C CYS A 276 2.35 34.76 2.17
N ARG A 277 3.46 34.18 2.66
CA ARG A 277 4.82 34.69 2.40
C ARG A 277 5.16 34.86 0.92
N LYS A 278 4.55 34.06 0.03
CA LYS A 278 4.87 34.06 -1.41
C LYS A 278 4.09 35.10 -2.20
N CYS A 279 2.82 35.34 -1.87
CA CYS A 279 1.93 36.17 -2.70
C CYS A 279 1.15 37.25 -1.94
N GLY A 280 1.39 37.39 -0.63
CA GLY A 280 0.73 38.38 0.23
C GLY A 280 -0.74 38.10 0.55
N GLU A 281 -1.36 37.11 -0.11
CA GLU A 281 -2.78 36.79 0.05
C GLU A 281 -3.12 36.47 1.51
N TYR A 282 -4.18 37.09 2.01
CA TYR A 282 -4.69 36.86 3.35
C TYR A 282 -5.21 35.42 3.48
N ILE A 283 -4.92 34.81 4.61
CA ILE A 283 -5.24 33.41 4.86
C ILE A 283 -6.34 33.37 5.90
N ASP A 284 -7.48 32.83 5.50
CA ASP A 284 -8.62 32.67 6.38
C ASP A 284 -8.34 31.54 7.39
N VAL A 285 -7.72 31.87 8.52
CA VAL A 285 -7.39 30.88 9.57
C VAL A 285 -8.67 30.55 10.35
N PRO A 286 -9.07 29.27 10.45
CA PRO A 286 -10.24 28.87 11.25
C PRO A 286 -10.13 29.39 12.69
N GLU A 287 -11.26 29.83 13.26
CA GLU A 287 -11.29 30.50 14.57
C GLU A 287 -10.65 29.69 15.70
N GLU A 288 -10.71 28.37 15.61
CA GLU A 288 -10.15 27.42 16.58
C GLU A 288 -8.62 27.56 16.75
N PHE A 289 -7.92 28.08 15.72
CA PHE A 289 -6.46 28.21 15.71
C PHE A 289 -5.98 29.67 15.85
N LYS A 290 -6.90 30.64 15.88
CA LYS A 290 -6.53 32.03 16.17
C LYS A 290 -6.07 32.13 17.64
N PRO A 291 -4.90 32.72 17.94
CA PRO A 291 -4.49 32.94 19.33
C PRO A 291 -5.57 33.78 20.04
N LYS A 292 -6.05 33.29 21.20
CA LYS A 292 -7.04 33.99 22.03
C LYS A 292 -6.38 35.19 22.73
N LYS A 293 -6.05 36.23 21.96
CA LYS A 293 -5.77 37.55 22.53
C LYS A 293 -7.09 38.22 22.89
N LYS A 294 -7.11 38.92 24.03
CA LYS A 294 -8.32 39.45 24.66
C LYS A 294 -8.91 40.65 23.94
N ASP A 295 -8.09 41.38 23.19
CA ASP A 295 -8.51 42.63 22.55
C ASP A 295 -8.45 42.48 21.03
N LYS A 296 -9.62 42.50 20.40
CA LYS A 296 -9.79 42.48 18.96
C LYS A 296 -10.86 43.48 18.57
N PHE A 297 -10.71 44.12 17.43
CA PHE A 297 -11.70 45.03 16.86
C PHE A 297 -11.91 44.73 15.38
N VAL A 298 -13.03 45.16 14.82
CA VAL A 298 -13.36 44.93 13.42
C VAL A 298 -12.93 46.14 12.61
N CYS A 299 -12.09 45.93 11.60
CA CYS A 299 -11.71 46.98 10.66
C CYS A 299 -12.95 47.51 9.95
N SER A 300 -13.20 48.81 10.09
CA SER A 300 -14.36 49.50 9.53
C SER A 300 -14.43 49.48 8.00
N GLU A 301 -13.30 49.32 7.29
CA GLU A 301 -13.28 49.32 5.83
C GLU A 301 -13.57 47.96 5.20
N CYS A 302 -13.02 46.89 5.77
CA CYS A 302 -12.98 45.58 5.10
C CYS A 302 -13.66 44.46 5.90
N GLY A 303 -14.21 44.80 7.07
CA GLY A 303 -14.90 43.86 7.96
C GLY A 303 -14.00 42.78 8.54
N CYS A 304 -12.66 42.90 8.43
CA CYS A 304 -11.73 41.93 8.99
C CYS A 304 -11.58 42.14 10.49
N GLU A 305 -11.54 41.05 11.24
CA GLU A 305 -11.15 41.06 12.66
C GLU A 305 -9.64 41.33 12.77
N VAL A 306 -9.26 42.32 13.56
CA VAL A 306 -7.88 42.81 13.72
C VAL A 306 -7.49 42.73 15.20
N SER A 307 -6.21 42.42 15.47
CA SER A 307 -5.64 42.43 16.83
C SER A 307 -5.65 43.85 17.41
N GLY A 308 -5.93 44.00 18.70
CA GLY A 308 -5.91 45.29 19.41
C GLY A 308 -4.60 46.07 19.22
N ASP A 309 -3.46 45.38 19.28
CA ASP A 309 -2.12 45.97 19.12
C ASP A 309 -1.72 46.31 17.66
N ALA A 310 -2.62 46.17 16.68
CA ALA A 310 -2.27 46.37 15.27
C ALA A 310 -2.44 47.84 14.86
N THR A 311 -1.37 48.45 14.34
CA THR A 311 -1.38 49.82 13.78
C THR A 311 -1.81 49.87 12.30
N VAL A 312 -1.90 48.71 11.63
CA VAL A 312 -2.33 48.60 10.23
C VAL A 312 -3.18 47.36 10.02
N CYS A 313 -4.27 47.48 9.25
CA CYS A 313 -5.12 46.37 8.89
C CYS A 313 -4.37 45.39 7.97
N PRO A 314 -4.24 44.11 8.36
CA PRO A 314 -3.51 43.12 7.56
C PRO A 314 -4.25 42.70 6.27
N LYS A 315 -5.55 43.03 6.14
CA LYS A 315 -6.37 42.69 4.97
C LYS A 315 -6.44 43.83 3.94
N CYS A 316 -6.71 45.06 4.37
CA CYS A 316 -6.90 46.20 3.47
C CYS A 316 -5.79 47.25 3.53
N GLY A 317 -4.84 47.16 4.47
CA GLY A 317 -3.75 48.11 4.60
C GLY A 317 -4.09 49.46 5.22
N LYS A 318 -5.33 49.66 5.70
CA LYS A 318 -5.71 50.89 6.43
C LYS A 318 -4.91 51.00 7.73
N ARG A 319 -4.29 52.15 7.97
CA ARG A 319 -3.65 52.47 9.25
C ARG A 319 -4.73 52.78 10.29
N PHE A 320 -4.53 52.27 11.50
CA PHE A 320 -5.30 52.65 12.67
C PHE A 320 -4.49 53.74 13.34
N ASP A 321 -4.97 54.97 13.25
CA ASP A 321 -4.36 56.10 13.93
C ASP A 321 -4.61 55.88 15.43
N GLU A 322 -3.59 55.45 16.16
CA GLU A 322 -3.56 55.58 17.61
C GLU A 322 -3.46 57.08 17.92
N ASP A 323 -4.19 57.56 18.92
CA ASP A 323 -4.07 58.93 19.43
C ASP A 323 -2.61 59.15 19.88
N VAL A 324 -1.78 59.71 19.00
CA VAL A 324 -0.38 60.02 19.31
C VAL A 324 -0.39 61.30 20.16
N GLU A 325 -0.31 61.14 21.48
CA GLU A 325 -0.04 62.25 22.39
C GLU A 325 1.28 62.92 21.98
N ASN A 326 1.22 64.16 21.49
CA ASN A 326 2.43 64.90 21.11
C ASN A 326 3.07 65.46 22.38
N GLU A 327 4.08 64.77 22.91
CA GLU A 327 4.88 65.28 24.02
C GLU A 327 5.95 66.25 23.51
N VAL A 328 6.01 67.46 24.07
CA VAL A 328 7.11 68.39 23.80
C VAL A 328 7.78 68.84 25.08
N ARG A 329 9.10 68.66 25.13
CA ARG A 329 9.95 69.03 26.26
C ARG A 329 10.53 70.43 26.08
N HIS A 330 10.41 71.24 27.13
CA HIS A 330 10.97 72.58 27.19
C HIS A 330 12.40 72.56 27.71
N ALA A 331 13.16 73.62 27.40
CA ALA A 331 14.56 73.76 27.81
C ALA A 331 14.76 73.84 29.33
N ASP A 332 13.71 74.19 30.10
CA ASP A 332 13.73 74.23 31.57
C ASP A 332 13.24 72.92 32.22
N GLY A 333 12.90 71.91 31.42
CA GLY A 333 12.50 70.58 31.90
C GLY A 333 10.99 70.36 32.05
N SER A 334 10.11 71.33 31.74
CA SER A 334 8.66 71.05 31.70
C SER A 334 8.30 70.24 30.44
N VAL A 335 7.19 69.50 30.52
CA VAL A 335 6.68 68.66 29.41
C VAL A 335 5.21 68.97 29.21
N ASP A 336 4.85 69.37 27.99
CA ASP A 336 3.46 69.57 27.59
C ASP A 336 3.02 68.42 26.68
N THR A 337 1.84 67.87 26.96
CA THR A 337 1.24 66.74 26.23
C THR A 337 -0.19 67.06 25.84
N SER A 338 -0.48 67.02 24.53
CA SER A 338 -1.85 67.12 24.00
C SER A 338 -1.98 66.41 22.66
N ASN A 339 -3.19 65.95 22.35
CA ASN A 339 -3.56 65.38 21.05
C ASN A 339 -3.81 66.45 20.00
N GLU A 340 -4.08 67.69 20.42
CA GLU A 340 -4.28 68.82 19.53
C GLU A 340 -3.01 69.67 19.46
N VAL A 341 -2.65 70.12 18.26
CA VAL A 341 -1.46 70.97 18.03
C VAL A 341 -1.84 72.23 17.27
N PHE A 342 -1.26 73.36 17.64
CA PHE A 342 -1.33 74.61 16.89
C PHE A 342 0.07 75.04 16.43
N VAL A 343 0.12 76.00 15.51
CA VAL A 343 1.38 76.51 14.98
C VAL A 343 1.72 77.82 15.70
N CYS A 344 2.88 77.87 16.33
CA CYS A 344 3.37 79.09 16.97
C CYS A 344 3.46 80.21 15.91
N THR A 345 2.76 81.30 16.14
CA THR A 345 2.69 82.47 15.24
C THR A 345 4.04 83.18 15.09
N GLU A 346 4.90 83.10 16.10
CA GLU A 346 6.21 83.78 16.11
C GLU A 346 7.31 83.00 15.36
N CYS A 347 7.31 81.67 15.40
CA CYS A 347 8.42 80.87 14.81
C CYS A 347 7.98 79.73 13.88
N GLY A 348 6.67 79.51 13.72
CA GLY A 348 6.11 78.51 12.83
C GLY A 348 6.26 77.06 13.31
N GLU A 349 6.73 76.83 14.54
CA GLU A 349 6.85 75.48 15.10
C GLU A 349 5.50 74.93 15.55
N LYS A 350 5.27 73.62 15.40
CA LYS A 350 4.05 72.97 15.90
C LYS A 350 4.18 72.73 17.41
N VAL A 351 3.19 73.16 18.17
CA VAL A 351 3.17 73.15 19.63
C VAL A 351 1.87 72.48 20.12
N PRO A 352 1.90 71.67 21.20
CA PRO A 352 0.68 71.10 21.82
C PRO A 352 -0.29 72.20 22.27
N ALA A 353 -1.60 71.96 22.15
CA ALA A 353 -2.66 72.95 22.45
C ALA A 353 -2.69 73.44 23.90
N ASN A 354 -2.19 72.65 24.85
CA ASN A 354 -2.09 73.02 26.25
C ASN A 354 -0.73 73.65 26.62
N ALA A 355 0.14 73.89 25.64
CA ALA A 355 1.43 74.49 25.93
C ALA A 355 1.27 75.97 26.26
N THR A 356 1.84 76.38 27.39
CA THR A 356 1.86 77.79 27.83
C THR A 356 2.98 78.59 27.16
N ARG A 357 3.90 77.93 26.45
CA ARG A 357 4.99 78.61 25.72
C ARG A 357 5.54 77.76 24.59
N CYS A 358 6.22 78.39 23.64
CA CYS A 358 6.87 77.72 22.53
C CYS A 358 8.24 77.14 22.96
N PRO A 359 8.51 75.85 22.73
CA PRO A 359 9.78 75.21 23.08
C PRO A 359 10.97 75.68 22.24
N LYS A 360 10.70 76.26 21.05
CA LYS A 360 11.74 76.68 20.10
C LYS A 360 12.13 78.14 20.24
N CYS A 361 11.15 79.04 20.40
CA CYS A 361 11.41 80.48 20.48
C CYS A 361 11.13 81.09 21.87
N GLY A 362 10.49 80.34 22.78
CA GLY A 362 10.17 80.82 24.12
C GLY A 362 8.99 81.79 24.22
N ALA A 363 8.25 82.04 23.12
CA ALA A 363 7.04 82.87 23.14
C ALA A 363 6.00 82.27 24.10
N VAL A 364 5.41 83.08 24.98
CA VAL A 364 4.38 82.65 25.96
C VAL A 364 3.01 82.82 25.31
N PHE A 365 2.13 81.84 25.52
CA PHE A 365 0.74 81.86 25.06
C PHE A 365 -0.15 82.09 26.28
N ASP A 366 -0.94 83.16 26.27
CA ASP A 366 -1.96 83.42 27.30
C ASP A 366 -3.25 82.65 26.93
N GLU A 367 -4.00 82.16 27.92
CA GLU A 367 -5.13 81.24 27.73
C GLU A 367 -6.35 81.81 26.94
N ASP A 368 -6.25 83.05 26.42
CA ASP A 368 -7.37 83.80 25.82
C ASP A 368 -7.16 84.24 24.34
N ASP A 369 -6.14 83.77 23.62
CA ASP A 369 -5.91 84.10 22.18
C ASP A 369 -6.06 82.91 21.21
#